data_AF-A0A2E4FEH3-F1
#
_entry.id   AF-A0A2E4FEH3-F1
#
_cell.length_a   1.000
_cell.length_b   1.000
_cell.length_c   1.000
_cell.angle_alpha   90.00
_cell.angle_beta   90.00
_cell.angle_gamma   90.00
#
_symmetry.space_group_name_H-M   'P 1'
#
loop_
_entity.id
_entity.type
_entity.pdbx_description
1 polymer ?
#
loop_
_entity_poly.entity_id
_entity_poly.type
_entity_poly.pdbx_seq_one_letter_code
_entity_poly.pdbx_strand_id
1 'polypeptide(L)'
;MAHALPNASTYPPLRREAAVARGWLPKPGEEHDPDLHGVDFVFVSGDAYVDHPSFANAVIVRLLEAQGYRVGVLAQPDWQSAEPFKVFGAPRIAWLVSA
;
A
#
# COMPACT_ATOMS: atom_id res chain seq x y z
N MET A 1 16.20 6.93 8.69
CA MET A 1 15.43 7.34 9.88
C MET A 1 14.20 6.48 9.92
N ALA A 2 14.08 5.60 10.93
CA ALA A 2 12.90 4.76 11.09
C ALA A 2 11.74 5.66 11.53
N HIS A 3 10.72 5.82 10.68
CA HIS A 3 9.46 6.42 11.10
C HIS A 3 8.92 5.60 12.28
N ALA A 4 8.55 6.28 13.38
CA ALA A 4 7.87 5.65 14.51
C ALA A 4 6.68 4.83 13.97
N LEU A 5 6.60 3.54 14.35
CA LEU A 5 5.59 2.61 13.84
C LEU A 5 4.20 3.24 14.00
N PRO A 6 3.55 3.71 12.92
CA PRO A 6 2.23 4.28 13.04
C PRO A 6 1.31 3.17 13.51
N ASN A 7 0.37 3.53 14.39
CA ASN A 7 -0.70 2.69 14.91
C ASN A 7 -1.18 1.72 13.81
N ALA A 8 -0.65 0.49 13.82
CA ALA A 8 -0.76 -0.40 12.68
C ALA A 8 -2.20 -0.89 12.66
N SER A 9 -3.01 -0.31 11.77
CA SER A 9 -4.30 -0.89 11.42
C SER A 9 -4.11 -2.39 11.17
N THR A 10 -5.06 -3.20 11.64
CA THR A 10 -5.01 -4.66 11.58
C THR A 10 -4.72 -5.18 10.17
N TYR A 11 -5.01 -4.42 9.11
CA TYR A 11 -4.86 -4.80 7.69
C TYR A 11 -4.06 -3.74 6.91
N PRO A 12 -3.25 -4.10 5.90
CA PRO A 12 -2.60 -3.09 5.06
C PRO A 12 -3.66 -2.32 4.27
N PRO A 13 -3.36 -1.13 3.72
CA PRO A 13 -4.32 -0.41 2.92
C PRO A 13 -4.56 -1.12 1.59
N LEU A 14 -5.75 -1.71 1.43
CA LEU A 14 -6.25 -2.25 0.16
C LEU A 14 -7.01 -1.21 -0.68
N ARG A 15 -7.25 -0.02 -0.12
CA ARG A 15 -7.98 1.08 -0.75
C ARG A 15 -7.35 2.43 -0.39
N ARG A 16 -7.63 3.46 -1.21
CA ARG A 16 -7.10 4.81 -1.02
C ARG A 16 -7.46 5.37 0.36
N GLU A 17 -8.69 5.17 0.82
CA GLU A 17 -9.20 5.73 2.07
C GLU A 17 -8.39 5.23 3.28
N ALA A 18 -7.97 3.97 3.25
CA ALA A 18 -7.13 3.39 4.31
C ALA A 18 -5.73 4.02 4.33
N ALA A 19 -5.14 4.31 3.17
CA ALA A 19 -3.87 5.01 3.08
C ALA A 19 -3.98 6.48 3.52
N VAL A 20 -5.08 7.16 3.21
CA VAL A 20 -5.39 8.52 3.71
C VAL A 20 -5.56 8.51 5.23
N ALA A 21 -6.29 7.54 5.79
CA ALA A 21 -6.49 7.42 7.24
C ALA A 21 -5.17 7.21 8.01
N ARG A 22 -4.16 6.63 7.36
CA ARG A 22 -2.80 6.46 7.88
C ARG A 22 -1.91 7.70 7.69
N GLY A 23 -2.42 8.76 7.05
CA GLY A 23 -1.66 9.95 6.69
C GLY A 23 -0.65 9.72 5.57
N TRP A 24 -0.74 8.60 4.83
CA TRP A 24 0.18 8.27 3.75
C TRP A 24 -0.20 8.90 2.44
N LEU A 25 -1.46 9.31 2.28
CA LEU A 25 -1.95 10.01 1.10
C LEU A 25 -2.75 11.25 1.53
N PRO A 26 -2.79 12.31 0.70
CA PRO A 26 -3.52 13.52 1.04
C PRO A 26 -5.02 13.25 1.10
N LYS A 27 -5.67 13.88 2.08
CA LYS A 27 -7.14 13.95 2.14
C LYS A 27 -7.67 14.69 0.91
N PRO A 28 -8.95 14.50 0.54
CA PRO A 28 -9.56 15.30 -0.52
C PRO A 28 -9.41 16.80 -0.24
N GLY A 29 -8.86 17.54 -1.21
CA GLY A 29 -8.61 18.99 -1.09
C GLY A 29 -7.34 19.38 -0.34
N GLU A 30 -6.58 18.41 0.20
CA GLU A 30 -5.27 18.64 0.81
C GLU A 30 -4.17 18.64 -0.25
N GLU A 31 -3.19 19.53 -0.09
CA GLU A 31 -2.03 19.57 -0.97
C GLU A 31 -1.12 18.35 -0.76
N HIS A 32 -0.47 17.91 -1.84
CA HIS A 32 0.46 16.80 -1.76
C HIS A 32 1.81 17.26 -1.19
N ASP A 33 2.02 17.03 0.10
CA ASP A 33 3.34 17.09 0.73
C ASP A 33 4.20 15.84 0.37
N PRO A 34 5.35 15.98 -0.30
CA PRO A 34 6.20 14.85 -0.71
C PRO A 34 6.99 14.19 0.42
N ASP A 35 7.10 14.81 1.59
CA ASP A 35 7.75 14.23 2.76
C ASP A 35 6.74 13.39 3.57
N LEU A 36 5.49 13.85 3.63
CA LEU A 36 4.42 13.17 4.35
C LEU A 36 3.72 12.12 3.49
N HIS A 37 3.47 12.40 2.21
CA HIS A 37 2.63 11.58 1.34
C HIS A 37 3.43 10.69 0.38
N GLY A 38 2.80 9.59 0.00
CA GLY A 38 3.35 8.54 -0.86
C GLY A 38 3.48 7.21 -0.13
N VAL A 39 3.22 6.14 -0.88
CA VAL A 39 3.54 4.76 -0.49
C VAL A 39 4.93 4.38 -1.02
N ASP A 40 5.67 3.59 -0.28
CA ASP A 40 6.99 3.12 -0.71
C ASP A 40 6.87 2.00 -1.73
N PHE A 41 5.93 1.09 -1.49
CA PHE A 41 5.63 -0.03 -2.36
C PHE A 41 4.14 -0.11 -2.70
N VAL A 42 3.85 -0.49 -3.95
CA VAL A 42 2.52 -0.96 -4.33
C VAL A 42 2.64 -2.44 -4.71
N PHE A 43 1.96 -3.29 -3.94
CA PHE A 43 1.90 -4.74 -4.17
C PHE A 43 0.66 -5.07 -4.99
N VAL A 44 0.84 -5.54 -6.20
CA VAL A 44 -0.22 -6.01 -7.10
C VAL A 44 -0.29 -7.53 -7.05
N SER A 45 -1.48 -8.06 -6.81
CA SER A 45 -1.76 -9.50 -6.72
C SER A 45 -2.85 -9.88 -7.72
N GLY A 46 -2.62 -10.94 -8.52
CA GLY A 46 -3.64 -11.55 -9.38
C GLY A 46 -4.71 -12.33 -8.61
N ASP A 47 -4.37 -12.76 -7.39
CA ASP A 47 -5.28 -13.38 -6.42
C ASP A 47 -5.84 -12.37 -5.41
N ALA A 48 -6.88 -12.78 -4.68
CA ALA A 48 -7.39 -12.08 -3.52
C ALA A 48 -6.31 -11.95 -2.44
N TYR A 49 -6.31 -10.84 -1.71
CA TYR A 49 -5.41 -10.66 -0.57
C TYR A 49 -6.01 -11.31 0.68
N VAL A 50 -5.36 -12.36 1.17
CA VAL A 50 -5.68 -13.02 2.44
C VAL A 50 -4.52 -12.78 3.39
N ASP A 51 -4.77 -12.06 4.47
CA ASP A 51 -3.76 -11.74 5.48
C ASP A 51 -3.50 -12.93 6.39
N HIS A 52 -2.78 -13.92 5.87
CA HIS A 52 -2.48 -15.17 6.57
C HIS A 52 -1.04 -15.63 6.28
N PRO A 53 -0.29 -16.12 7.30
CA PRO A 53 1.15 -16.38 7.18
C PRO A 53 1.52 -17.47 6.16
N SER A 54 0.57 -18.31 5.72
CA SER A 54 0.79 -19.26 4.62
C SER A 54 0.81 -18.63 3.24
N PHE A 55 0.46 -17.34 3.10
CA PHE A 55 0.48 -16.64 1.81
C PHE A 55 1.67 -15.68 1.74
N ALA A 56 2.50 -15.86 0.71
CA ALA A 56 3.72 -15.07 0.54
C ALA A 56 3.43 -13.57 0.36
N ASN A 57 2.34 -13.21 -0.33
CA ASN A 57 1.92 -11.82 -0.49
C ASN A 57 1.65 -11.13 0.86
N ALA A 58 1.02 -11.82 1.82
CA ALA A 58 0.82 -11.32 3.17
C ALA A 58 2.15 -11.18 3.93
N VAL A 59 2.98 -12.22 3.92
CA VAL A 59 4.28 -12.22 4.62
C VAL A 59 5.18 -11.08 4.14
N ILE A 60 5.29 -10.89 2.82
CA ILE A 60 6.13 -9.83 2.24
C ILE A 60 5.62 -8.44 2.64
N VAL A 61 4.30 -8.19 2.49
CA VAL A 61 3.69 -6.90 2.86
C VAL A 61 3.92 -6.59 4.35
N ARG A 62 3.69 -7.57 5.23
CA ARG A 62 3.85 -7.39 6.67
C ARG A 62 5.29 -7.23 7.12
N LEU A 63 6.22 -7.94 6.48
CA LEU A 63 7.64 -7.75 6.73
C LEU A 63 8.07 -6.32 6.37
N LEU A 64 7.67 -5.82 5.19
CA LEU A 64 7.97 -4.45 4.76
C LEU A 64 7.36 -3.40 5.70
N GLU A 65 6.08 -3.56 6.09
CA GLU A 65 5.45 -2.67 7.07
C GLU A 65 6.17 -2.70 8.43
N ALA A 66 6.60 -3.88 8.90
CA ALA A 66 7.34 -4.02 10.15
C ALA A 66 8.74 -3.36 10.09
N GLN A 67 9.31 -3.20 8.90
CA GLN A 67 10.54 -2.42 8.67
C GLN A 67 10.27 -0.90 8.54
N GLY A 68 9.01 -0.47 8.66
CA GLY A 68 8.62 0.94 8.60
C GLY A 68 8.30 1.45 7.20
N TYR A 69 8.22 0.58 6.20
CA TYR A 69 7.79 0.96 4.85
C TYR A 69 6.27 1.06 4.75
N ARG A 70 5.81 1.95 3.87
CA ARG A 70 4.40 2.17 3.55
C ARG A 70 4.04 1.30 2.35
N VAL A 71 3.16 0.32 2.54
CA VAL A 71 2.80 -0.64 1.48
C VAL A 71 1.32 -0.54 1.15
N GLY A 72 0.97 -0.23 -0.09
CA GLY A 72 -0.40 -0.36 -0.62
C GLY A 72 -0.59 -1.70 -1.31
N VAL A 73 -1.76 -2.32 -1.17
CA VAL A 73 -2.07 -3.61 -1.83
C VAL A 73 -3.21 -3.43 -2.82
N LEU A 74 -2.99 -3.86 -4.07
CA LEU A 74 -4.00 -3.97 -5.12
C LEU A 74 -4.26 -5.46 -5.38
N ALA A 75 -5.33 -5.99 -4.79
CA ALA A 75 -5.75 -7.37 -4.99
C ALA A 75 -6.77 -7.44 -6.12
N GLN A 76 -6.47 -8.23 -7.15
CA GLN A 76 -7.30 -8.43 -8.33
C GLN A 76 -7.78 -7.10 -8.96
N PRO A 77 -6.89 -6.12 -9.22
CA PRO A 77 -7.31 -4.91 -9.92
C PRO A 77 -7.87 -5.28 -11.30
N ASP A 78 -8.90 -4.55 -11.73
CA ASP A 78 -9.38 -4.68 -13.11
C ASP A 78 -8.26 -4.31 -14.08
N TRP A 79 -7.76 -5.30 -14.81
CA TRP A 79 -6.62 -5.19 -15.70
C TRP A 79 -6.98 -4.62 -17.08
N GLN A 80 -8.27 -4.41 -17.36
CA GLN A 80 -8.73 -3.81 -18.61
C GLN A 80 -8.53 -2.29 -18.64
N SER A 81 -8.15 -1.69 -17.52
CA SER A 81 -7.89 -0.26 -17.39
C SER A 81 -6.66 0.01 -16.52
N ALA A 82 -5.97 1.12 -16.78
CA ALA A 82 -4.90 1.59 -15.91
C ALA A 82 -5.42 2.25 -14.63
N GLU A 83 -6.72 2.55 -14.53
CA GLU A 83 -7.28 3.35 -13.44
C GLU A 83 -7.14 2.69 -12.05
N PRO A 84 -7.40 1.39 -11.87
CA PRO A 84 -7.21 0.72 -10.58
C PRO A 84 -5.76 0.76 -10.07
N PHE A 85 -4.80 0.85 -10.99
CA PHE A 85 -3.38 0.92 -10.64
C PHE A 85 -2.97 2.30 -10.12
N LYS A 86 -3.79 3.35 -10.33
CA LYS A 86 -3.49 4.71 -9.86
C LYS A 86 -3.97 5.00 -8.44
N VAL A 87 -4.67 4.07 -7.79
CA VAL A 87 -5.29 4.23 -6.45
C VAL A 87 -4.32 4.80 -5.41
N PHE A 88 -3.06 4.36 -5.43
CA PHE A 88 -2.01 4.81 -4.50
C PHE A 88 -1.00 5.80 -5.11
N GLY A 89 -1.14 6.14 -6.40
CA GLY A 89 -0.13 6.86 -7.16
C GLY A 89 1.12 6.02 -7.45
N ALA A 90 2.19 6.66 -7.92
CA ALA A 90 3.46 5.98 -8.16
C ALA A 90 4.15 5.67 -6.82
N PRO A 91 4.61 4.42 -6.59
CA PRO A 91 5.40 4.07 -5.42
C PRO A 91 6.75 4.79 -5.43
N ARG A 92 7.24 5.15 -4.25
CA ARG A 92 8.53 5.84 -4.07
C ARG A 92 9.72 4.92 -4.38
N ILE A 93 9.56 3.61 -4.17
CA ILE A 93 10.63 2.62 -4.34
C ILE A 93 10.31 1.67 -5.50
N ALA A 94 9.26 0.86 -5.39
CA ALA A 94 8.99 -0.16 -6.41
C ALA A 94 7.54 -0.64 -6.45
N TRP A 95 7.17 -1.20 -7.60
CA TRP A 95 6.02 -2.07 -7.77
C TRP A 95 6.43 -3.51 -7.46
N LEU A 96 5.63 -4.23 -6.69
CA LEU A 96 5.77 -5.66 -6.46
C LEU A 96 4.60 -6.35 -7.15
N VAL A 97 4.86 -7.38 -7.94
CA VAL A 97 3.82 -8.07 -8.71
C VAL A 97 3.92 -9.57 -8.46
N SER A 98 2.80 -10.17 -8.05
CA SER A 98 2.65 -11.62 -7.92
C SER A 98 1.39 -12.07 -8.67
N ALA A 99 1.45 -13.28 -9.22
CA ALA A 99 0.25 -14.03 -9.56
C ALA A 99 -0.58 -14.27 -8.30
#